data_AF-A0A932AYT1-F1
#
_entry.id   AF-A0A932AYT1-F1
#
_cell.length_a   1.000
_cell.length_b   1.000
_cell.length_c   1.000
_cell.angle_alpha   90.00
_cell.angle_beta   90.00
_cell.angle_gamma   90.00
#
_symmetry.space_group_name_H-M   'P 1'
#
loop_
_entity.id
_entity.type
_entity.pdbx_description
1 polymer ?
#
loop_
_entity_poly.entity_id
_entity_poly.type
_entity_poly.pdbx_seq_one_letter_code
_entity_poly.pdbx_strand_id
1 'polypeptide(L)' 'MNLVFNERLKHTAAWLNALATGLVAAGTFAPAAALLYGLSQPTIGGAYMVSLAAGCVAFGVGLHLTGRAMLGRLRQ' A
#
# COMPACT_ATOMS: atom_id res chain seq x y z
N MET A 1 30.98 -7.24 -6.76
CA MET A 1 29.53 -6.94 -6.62
C MET A 1 28.93 -7.90 -5.62
N ASN A 2 28.29 -7.39 -4.57
CA ASN A 2 27.84 -8.18 -3.43
C ASN A 2 26.46 -8.80 -3.75
N LEU A 3 26.45 -10.02 -4.30
CA LEU A 3 25.23 -10.76 -4.67
C LEU A 3 24.21 -10.80 -3.53
N VAL A 4 24.68 -10.95 -2.29
CA VAL A 4 23.87 -10.97 -1.07
C VAL A 4 23.18 -9.62 -0.82
N PHE A 5 23.85 -8.50 -1.12
CA PHE A 5 23.25 -7.17 -0.99
C PHE A 5 22.09 -6.98 -2.00
N ASN A 6 22.27 -7.44 -3.23
CA ASN A 6 21.24 -7.35 -4.27
C ASN A 6 20.02 -8.22 -3.95
N GLU A 7 20.21 -9.42 -3.40
CA GLU A 7 19.09 -10.27 -2.94
C GLU A 7 18.32 -9.64 -1.79
N ARG A 8 19.01 -9.09 -0.78
CA ARG A 8 18.37 -8.38 0.33
C ARG A 8 17.55 -7.20 -0.17
N LEU A 9 18.08 -6.43 -1.11
CA LEU A 9 17.39 -5.26 -1.66
C LEU A 9 16.15 -5.65 -2.46
N LYS A 10 16.21 -6.76 -3.21
CA LYS A 10 15.04 -7.34 -3.90
C LYS A 10 13.97 -7.80 -2.91
N HIS A 11 14.37 -8.47 -1.83
CA HIS A 11 13.43 -8.92 -0.81
C HIS A 11 12.75 -7.75 -0.10
N THR A 12 13.50 -6.68 0.23
CA THR A 12 12.92 -5.46 0.81
C THR A 12 11.95 -4.78 -0.15
N ALA A 13 12.28 -4.66 -1.42
CA ALA A 13 11.39 -4.08 -2.42
C ALA A 13 10.10 -4.90 -2.61
N ALA A 14 10.21 -6.24 -2.61
CA ALA A 14 9.06 -7.13 -2.68
C ALA A 14 8.16 -6.99 -1.44
N TRP A 15 8.76 -6.87 -0.25
CA TRP A 15 8.02 -6.65 0.99
C TRP A 15 7.29 -5.30 1.02
N LEU A 16 7.95 -4.21 0.59
CA LEU A 16 7.31 -2.89 0.46
C LEU A 16 6.13 -2.92 -0.54
N ASN A 17 6.28 -3.68 -1.62
CA ASN A 17 5.21 -3.86 -2.60
C ASN A 17 4.01 -4.66 -2.04
N ALA A 18 4.29 -5.70 -1.24
CA ALA A 18 3.25 -6.47 -0.57
C ALA A 18 2.48 -5.60 0.44
N LEU A 19 3.20 -4.76 1.22
CA LEU A 19 2.58 -3.79 2.12
C LEU A 19 1.74 -2.76 1.37
N ALA A 20 2.24 -2.22 0.26
CA ALA A 20 1.48 -1.29 -0.58
C ALA A 20 0.15 -1.91 -1.02
N THR A 21 0.20 -3.14 -1.53
CA THR A 21 -0.98 -3.88 -1.98
C THR A 21 -1.95 -4.14 -0.82
N GLY A 22 -1.44 -4.59 0.33
CA GLY A 22 -2.26 -4.85 1.52
C GLY A 22 -2.92 -3.61 2.08
N LEU A 23 -2.22 -2.47 2.07
CA LEU A 23 -2.72 -1.20 2.59
C LEU A 23 -3.78 -0.59 1.68
N VAL A 24 -3.62 -0.70 0.36
CA VAL A 24 -4.68 -0.37 -0.60
C VAL A 24 -5.87 -1.31 -0.40
N ALA A 25 -5.65 -2.62 -0.37
CA ALA A 25 -6.72 -3.60 -0.25
C ALA A 25 -7.54 -3.40 1.04
N ALA A 26 -6.87 -3.34 2.19
CA ALA A 26 -7.54 -3.14 3.48
C ALA A 26 -8.16 -1.74 3.59
N GLY A 27 -7.44 -0.70 3.14
CA GLY A 27 -7.88 0.69 3.25
C GLY A 27 -9.02 1.08 2.32
N THR A 28 -9.24 0.36 1.21
CA THR A 28 -10.34 0.64 0.28
C THR A 28 -11.47 -0.39 0.37
N PHE A 29 -11.16 -1.69 0.41
CA PHE A 29 -12.20 -2.73 0.35
C PHE A 29 -12.91 -2.93 1.68
N ALA A 30 -12.22 -2.80 2.82
CA ALA A 30 -12.87 -2.92 4.13
C ALA A 30 -13.95 -1.83 4.36
N PRO A 31 -13.67 -0.52 4.15
CA PRO A 31 -14.70 0.50 4.27
C PRO A 31 -15.76 0.41 3.17
N ALA A 32 -15.40 0.01 1.94
CA ALA A 32 -16.39 -0.22 0.88
C ALA A 32 -17.37 -1.35 1.26
N ALA A 33 -16.87 -2.46 1.82
CA ALA A 33 -17.71 -3.55 2.31
C ALA A 33 -18.60 -3.10 3.47
N ALA A 34 -18.07 -2.30 4.41
CA ALA A 34 -18.86 -1.75 5.51
C ALA A 34 -20.02 -0.88 5.01
N LEU A 35 -19.80 -0.06 3.99
CA LEU A 35 -20.82 0.80 3.38
C LEU A 35 -21.85 0.01 2.53
N LEU A 36 -21.39 -0.92 1.69
CA LEU A 36 -22.25 -1.66 0.77
C LEU A 36 -23.13 -2.69 1.48
N TYR A 37 -22.60 -3.35 2.50
CA TYR A 37 -23.30 -4.41 3.22
C TYR A 37 -23.90 -3.96 4.55
N GLY A 38 -23.73 -2.69 4.94
CA GLY A 38 -24.26 -2.17 6.20
C GLY A 38 -23.67 -2.85 7.44
N LEU A 39 -22.47 -3.42 7.35
CA LEU A 39 -21.81 -4.17 8.44
C LEU A 39 -21.47 -3.29 9.65
N SER A 40 -21.49 -1.98 9.49
CA SER A 40 -21.37 -0.99 10.57
C SER A 40 -22.08 0.29 10.16
N GLN A 41 -22.77 0.95 11.10
CA GLN A 41 -23.15 2.35 10.93
C GLN A 41 -21.90 3.20 11.17
N PRO A 42 -21.29 3.79 10.13
CA PRO A 42 -20.13 4.63 10.34
C PRO A 42 -20.58 5.88 11.11
N THR A 43 -20.08 6.03 12.34
CA THR A 43 -20.24 7.25 13.14
C THR A 43 -19.52 8.44 12.51
N ILE A 44 -18.70 8.18 11.49
CA ILE A 44 -17.81 9.12 10.82
C ILE A 44 -18.38 9.41 9.42
N GLY A 45 -18.44 10.69 9.04
CA GLY A 45 -19.05 11.11 7.78
C GLY A 45 -18.36 10.50 6.55
N GLY A 46 -19.12 10.23 5.49
CA GLY A 46 -18.62 9.58 4.26
C GLY A 46 -17.43 10.31 3.62
N ALA A 47 -17.36 11.64 3.72
CA ALA A 47 -16.22 12.42 3.25
C ALA A 47 -14.90 12.03 3.95
N TYR A 48 -14.94 11.71 5.24
CA TYR A 48 -13.77 11.23 5.99
C TYR A 48 -13.35 9.83 5.55
N MET A 49 -14.30 8.94 5.26
CA MET A 49 -13.98 7.61 4.75
C MET A 49 -13.32 7.68 3.37
N VAL A 50 -13.81 8.56 2.49
CA VAL A 50 -13.21 8.79 1.16
C VAL A 50 -11.81 9.38 1.29
N SER A 51 -11.59 10.36 2.17
CA SER A 51 -10.25 10.94 2.37
C SER A 51 -9.27 9.94 2.99
N LEU A 52 -9.73 9.08 3.91
CA LEU A 52 -8.93 7.99 4.46
C LEU A 52 -8.54 6.96 3.39
N ALA A 53 -9.51 6.52 2.58
CA ALA A 53 -9.26 5.60 1.47
C ALA A 53 -8.28 6.18 0.45
N ALA A 54 -8.46 7.46 0.08
CA ALA A 54 -7.53 8.17 -0.79
C ALA A 54 -6.12 8.28 -0.16
N GLY A 55 -6.03 8.53 1.14
CA GLY A 55 -4.77 8.55 1.90
C GLY A 55 -4.07 7.18 1.89
N CYS A 56 -4.81 6.10 2.11
CA CYS A 56 -4.28 4.73 2.01
C CYS A 56 -3.76 4.42 0.60
N VAL A 57 -4.49 4.82 -0.43
CA VAL A 57 -4.04 4.66 -1.83
C VAL A 57 -2.76 5.47 -2.09
N ALA A 58 -2.74 6.74 -1.70
CA ALA A 58 -1.56 7.59 -1.89
C ALA A 58 -0.32 7.03 -1.17
N PHE A 59 -0.50 6.54 0.07
CA PHE A 59 0.58 5.92 0.83
C PHE A 59 1.04 4.59 0.21
N GLY A 60 0.11 3.75 -0.24
CA GLY A 60 0.41 2.52 -0.97
C GLY A 60 1.19 2.79 -2.25
N VAL A 61 0.79 3.78 -3.04
CA VAL A 61 1.55 4.22 -4.23
C VAL A 61 2.96 4.69 -3.85
N GLY A 62 3.11 5.45 -2.76
CA GLY A 62 4.41 5.85 -2.24
C GLY A 62 5.32 4.64 -1.88
N LEU A 63 4.78 3.64 -1.20
CA LEU A 63 5.48 2.40 -0.87
C LEU A 63 5.87 1.59 -2.13
N HIS A 64 4.99 1.55 -3.13
CA HIS A 64 5.27 0.90 -4.40
C HIS A 64 6.42 1.60 -5.14
N LEU A 65 6.37 2.94 -5.22
CA LEU A 65 7.41 3.74 -5.88
C LEU A 65 8.76 3.66 -5.17
N THR A 66 8.79 3.60 -3.84
CA THR A 66 10.03 3.42 -3.08
C THR A 66 10.66 2.05 -3.35
N GLY A 67 9.87 0.96 -3.34
CA GLY A 67 10.36 -0.36 -3.74
C GLY A 67 10.88 -0.39 -5.18
N ARG A 68 10.20 0.30 -6.10
CA ARG A 68 10.60 0.41 -7.51
C ARG A 68 11.89 1.25 -7.68
N ALA A 69 12.04 2.33 -6.93
CA ALA A 69 13.26 3.15 -6.92
C ALA A 69 14.46 2.40 -6.33
N MET A 70 14.25 1.62 -5.26
CA MET A 70 15.28 0.73 -4.70
C MET A 70 15.81 -0.25 -5.76
N LEU A 71 14.90 -0.94 -6.46
CA LEU A 71 15.29 -1.86 -7.55
C LEU A 71 15.92 -1.14 -8.74
N GLY A 72 15.47 0.07 -9.08
CA GLY A 72 16.06 0.88 -10.15
C GLY A 72 17.53 1.23 -9.91
N ARG A 73 17.94 1.37 -8.64
CA ARG A 73 19.34 1.62 -8.25
C ARG A 73 20.25 0.38 -8.39
N LEU A 74 19.69 -0.81 -8.59
CA LEU A 74 20.47 -2.03 -8.90
C LEU A 74 20.87 -2.13 -10.38
N ARG A 75 20.39 -1.20 -11.22
CA ARG A 75 20.70 -1.17 -12.66
C ARG A 75 21.97 -0.37 -12.94
N GLN A 76 23.08 -0.78 -12.31
CA GLN A 76 24.47 -0.50 -12.70
C GLN A 76 25.34 -1.70 -12.31
#